data_AF-A0A9P8N4G9-F1
#
_entry.id   AF-A0A9P8N4G9-F1
#
_cell.length_a   1.000
_cell.length_b   1.000
_cell.length_c   1.000
_cell.angle_alpha   90.00
_cell.angle_beta   90.00
_cell.angle_gamma   90.00
#
_symmetry.space_group_name_H-M   'P 1'
#
loop_
_entity.id
_entity.type
_entity.pdbx_description
1 polymer ?
#
loop_
_entity_poly.entity_id
_entity_poly.type
_entity_poly.pdbx_seq_one_letter_code
_entity_poly.pdbx_strand_id
1 'polypeptide(L)'
;MQTTVASILSFAGALMVLAAPNATAQPLFGAGAGGGLGTILMDHVQYVQNPASAEQAIPAGQNNPAREAHRQVHASLFEATGGGKAGQAAAAGAA
;
A
#
# COMPACT_ATOMS: atom_id res chain seq x y z
N MET A 1 -38.08 31.54 -22.63
CA MET A 1 -36.62 31.68 -22.45
C MET A 1 -36.20 30.99 -21.17
N GLN A 2 -35.87 29.70 -21.20
CA GLN A 2 -35.23 29.03 -20.05
C GLN A 2 -34.35 27.89 -20.58
N THR A 3 -33.10 28.23 -20.87
CA THR A 3 -32.01 27.27 -20.96
C THR A 3 -30.82 27.82 -20.20
N THR A 4 -30.08 26.88 -19.62
CA THR A 4 -28.63 26.87 -19.36
C THR A 4 -28.16 26.99 -17.89
N VAL A 5 -27.26 26.06 -17.56
CA VAL A 5 -26.21 26.05 -16.54
C VAL A 5 -26.61 25.61 -15.11
N ALA A 6 -26.38 24.34 -14.79
CA ALA A 6 -25.70 23.91 -13.54
C ALA A 6 -25.53 22.38 -13.50
N SER A 7 -24.76 21.83 -14.44
CA SER A 7 -24.12 20.53 -14.27
C SER A 7 -22.64 20.78 -13.98
N ILE A 8 -22.06 20.00 -13.07
CA ILE A 8 -20.62 19.88 -12.74
C ILE A 8 -20.12 20.79 -11.61
N LEU A 9 -20.31 20.36 -10.36
CA LEU A 9 -19.33 20.52 -9.27
C LEU A 9 -19.29 19.17 -8.53
N SER A 10 -18.40 18.26 -8.92
CA SER A 10 -17.04 18.11 -8.36
C SER A 10 -17.03 17.28 -7.08
N PHE A 11 -16.66 16.01 -7.30
CA PHE A 11 -15.94 15.10 -6.43
C PHE A 11 -14.92 15.79 -5.49
N ALA A 12 -14.57 15.07 -4.41
CA ALA A 12 -13.41 15.28 -3.52
C ALA A 12 -13.69 16.03 -2.20
N GLY A 13 -14.33 15.33 -1.28
CA GLY A 13 -14.20 15.55 0.17
C GLY A 13 -13.54 14.35 0.82
N ALA A 14 -12.22 14.21 0.59
CA ALA A 14 -11.32 13.29 1.26
C ALA A 14 -11.49 13.39 2.80
N LEU A 15 -11.81 12.29 3.47
CA LEU A 15 -10.83 11.44 4.15
C LEU A 15 -9.93 12.22 5.13
N MET A 16 -10.47 12.52 6.32
CA MET A 16 -9.70 12.90 7.52
C MET A 16 -10.47 12.54 8.80
N VAL A 17 -10.39 11.28 9.23
CA VAL A 17 -10.38 10.90 10.67
C VAL A 17 -9.44 9.71 10.83
N LEU A 18 -8.17 10.05 11.04
CA LEU A 18 -7.23 9.50 12.01
C LEU A 18 -7.71 8.28 12.84
N ALA A 19 -7.51 7.06 12.32
CA ALA A 19 -7.36 5.88 13.16
C ALA A 19 -5.87 5.69 13.47
N ALA A 20 -5.45 6.09 14.67
CA ALA A 20 -4.11 5.84 15.16
C ALA A 20 -3.89 4.32 15.34
N PRO A 21 -2.94 3.68 14.65
CA PRO A 21 -2.44 2.42 15.17
C PRO A 21 -1.52 2.76 16.33
N ASN A 22 -1.98 2.41 17.53
CA ASN A 22 -1.12 2.21 18.69
C ASN A 22 0.01 1.27 18.27
N ALA A 23 1.15 1.84 17.88
CA ALA A 23 2.36 1.11 17.57
C ALA A 23 2.94 0.58 18.88
N THR A 24 2.34 -0.49 19.40
CA THR A 24 3.03 -1.33 20.37
C THR A 24 4.25 -1.86 19.66
N ALA A 25 5.42 -1.32 20.01
CA ALA A 25 6.71 -1.73 19.50
C ALA A 25 6.94 -3.20 19.89
N GLN A 26 6.43 -4.11 19.07
CA GLN A 26 6.89 -5.49 19.08
C GLN A 26 8.36 -5.44 18.68
N PRO A 27 9.27 -6.00 19.50
CA PRO A 27 10.69 -5.94 19.18
C PRO A 27 10.89 -6.57 17.81
N LEU A 28 11.52 -5.82 16.90
CA LEU A 28 11.95 -6.27 15.58
C LEU A 28 12.78 -7.59 15.65
N PHE A 29 13.31 -7.90 16.84
CA PHE A 29 14.16 -9.04 17.17
C PHE A 29 13.50 -10.07 18.10
N GLY A 30 12.17 -10.07 18.27
CA GLY A 30 11.46 -11.05 19.09
C GLY A 30 11.62 -12.47 18.58
N ALA A 31 12.53 -13.24 19.19
CA ALA A 31 12.70 -14.66 18.99
C ALA A 31 11.51 -15.43 19.57
N GLY A 32 10.40 -15.46 18.84
CA GLY A 32 9.19 -16.17 19.23
C GLY A 32 7.99 -15.59 18.50
N ALA A 33 7.26 -16.46 17.79
CA ALA A 33 6.15 -16.13 16.88
C ALA A 33 6.58 -15.59 15.50
N GLY A 34 7.07 -16.47 14.63
CA GLY A 34 6.78 -16.48 13.19
C GLY A 34 6.91 -15.18 12.37
N GLY A 35 7.77 -14.23 12.76
CA GLY A 35 7.73 -12.88 12.17
C GLY A 35 9.03 -12.06 12.26
N GLY A 36 10.18 -12.70 12.48
CA GLY A 36 11.47 -12.01 12.55
C GLY A 36 12.04 -11.59 11.18
N LEU A 37 13.27 -11.06 11.17
CA LEU A 37 14.00 -10.62 9.97
C LEU A 37 13.96 -11.64 8.82
N GLY A 38 14.03 -12.94 9.09
CA GLY A 38 13.96 -13.97 8.06
C GLY A 38 12.68 -13.90 7.20
N THR A 39 11.53 -13.60 7.81
CA THR A 39 10.27 -13.43 7.05
C THR A 39 10.27 -12.16 6.21
N ILE A 40 10.85 -11.07 6.72
CA ILE A 40 11.03 -9.81 5.98
C ILE A 40 11.97 -10.02 4.79
N LEU A 41 13.05 -10.79 4.94
CA LEU A 41 13.97 -11.10 3.84
C LEU A 41 13.27 -11.91 2.73
N MET A 42 12.44 -12.88 3.10
CA MET A 42 11.65 -13.65 2.13
C MET A 42 10.64 -12.76 1.40
N ASP A 43 9.93 -11.89 2.11
CA ASP A 43 9.03 -10.90 1.52
C ASP A 43 9.78 -9.95 0.59
N HIS A 44 10.98 -9.52 0.99
CA HIS A 44 11.80 -8.62 0.19
C HIS A 44 12.16 -9.23 -1.16
N VAL A 45 12.58 -10.50 -1.18
CA VAL A 45 12.84 -11.22 -2.43
C VAL A 45 11.58 -11.28 -3.30
N GLN A 46 10.43 -11.57 -2.69
CA GLN A 46 9.15 -11.61 -3.40
C GLN A 46 8.79 -10.25 -4.03
N TYR A 47 8.90 -9.16 -3.27
CA TYR A 47 8.55 -7.82 -3.75
C TYR A 47 9.55 -7.28 -4.78
N VAL A 48 10.82 -7.68 -4.73
CA VAL A 48 11.77 -7.30 -5.78
C VAL A 48 11.52 -8.07 -7.07
N GLN A 49 11.22 -9.36 -6.99
CA GLN A 49 10.97 -10.20 -8.18
C GLN A 49 9.58 -9.95 -8.79
N ASN A 50 8.59 -9.66 -7.96
CA ASN A 50 7.23 -9.32 -8.36
C ASN A 50 6.74 -8.09 -7.56
N PRO A 51 7.10 -6.87 -7.99
CA PRO A 51 6.74 -5.63 -7.30
C PRO A 51 5.24 -5.43 -7.06
N ALA A 52 4.39 -5.89 -7.99
CA ALA A 52 2.94 -5.82 -7.84
C ALA A 52 2.41 -6.61 -6.63
N SER A 53 3.12 -7.64 -6.19
CA SER A 53 2.71 -8.42 -5.02
C SER A 53 2.75 -7.63 -3.71
N ALA A 54 3.46 -6.49 -3.65
CA ALA A 54 3.47 -5.61 -2.49
C ALA A 54 2.13 -4.86 -2.28
N GLU A 55 1.27 -4.78 -3.29
CA GLU A 55 -0.08 -4.20 -3.14
C GLU A 55 -1.03 -5.12 -2.34
N GLN A 56 -0.67 -6.39 -2.16
CA GLN A 56 -1.50 -7.37 -1.47
C GLN A 56 -1.21 -7.36 0.04
N ALA A 57 -2.25 -7.21 0.85
CA ALA A 57 -2.09 -7.23 2.30
C ALA A 57 -1.51 -8.58 2.80
N ILE A 58 -0.61 -8.52 3.78
CA ILE A 58 -0.07 -9.73 4.40
C ILE A 58 -1.20 -10.39 5.23
N PRO A 59 -1.43 -11.71 5.10
CA PRO A 59 -2.45 -12.42 5.87
C PRO A 59 -2.32 -12.15 7.36
N ALA A 60 -3.44 -11.85 8.05
CA ALA A 60 -3.42 -11.39 9.44
C ALA A 60 -2.70 -12.33 10.42
N GLY A 61 -2.76 -13.66 10.20
CA GLY A 61 -2.05 -14.66 11.01
C GLY A 61 -0.54 -14.74 10.78
N GLN A 62 -0.02 -14.03 9.78
CA GLN A 62 1.41 -13.96 9.45
C GLN A 62 1.93 -12.52 9.57
N ASN A 63 1.04 -11.54 9.70
CA ASN A 63 1.42 -10.14 9.68
C ASN A 63 1.93 -9.67 11.04
N ASN A 64 2.85 -8.72 11.00
CA ASN A 64 3.26 -7.95 12.16
C ASN A 64 3.58 -6.51 11.71
N PRO A 65 3.64 -5.54 12.63
CA PRO A 65 3.82 -4.14 12.28
C PRO A 65 5.07 -3.86 11.40
N ALA A 66 6.17 -4.60 11.62
CA ALA A 66 7.40 -4.41 10.87
C ALA A 66 7.27 -4.93 9.42
N ARG A 67 6.67 -6.11 9.23
CA ARG A 67 6.38 -6.66 7.90
C ARG A 67 5.42 -5.77 7.11
N GLU A 68 4.37 -5.28 7.77
CA GLU A 68 3.40 -4.36 7.18
C GLU A 68 4.08 -3.08 6.68
N ALA A 69 4.87 -2.43 7.55
CA ALA A 69 5.60 -1.21 7.18
C ALA A 69 6.59 -1.47 6.03
N HIS A 70 7.31 -2.60 6.05
CA HIS A 70 8.20 -2.98 4.96
C HIS A 70 7.46 -3.14 3.63
N ARG A 71 6.31 -3.84 3.62
CA ARG A 71 5.49 -4.00 2.41
C ARG A 71 5.04 -2.66 1.87
N GLN A 72 4.57 -1.76 2.73
CA GLN A 72 4.08 -0.44 2.31
C GLN A 72 5.15 0.38 1.57
N VAL A 73 6.43 0.27 1.98
CA VAL A 73 7.54 0.89 1.25
C VAL A 73 7.63 0.33 -0.18
N HIS A 74 7.60 -1.00 -0.35
CA HIS A 74 7.63 -1.61 -1.69
C HIS A 74 6.41 -1.24 -2.53
N ALA A 75 5.21 -1.23 -1.94
CA ALA A 75 3.99 -0.84 -2.64
C ALA A 75 4.08 0.62 -3.15
N SER A 76 4.53 1.54 -2.29
CA SER A 76 4.70 2.95 -2.66
C SER A 76 5.76 3.14 -3.75
N LEU A 77 6.85 2.37 -3.70
CA LEU A 77 7.92 2.43 -4.70
C LEU A 77 7.46 1.88 -6.05
N PHE A 78 6.67 0.80 -6.04
CA PHE A 78 6.08 0.24 -7.24
C PHE A 78 5.09 1.20 -7.90
N GLU A 79 4.28 1.89 -7.09
CA GLU A 79 3.40 2.94 -7.58
C GLU A 79 4.19 4.12 -8.19
N ALA A 80 5.22 4.60 -7.49
CA ALA A 80 6.06 5.71 -7.93
C ALA A 80 6.87 5.40 -9.21
N THR A 81 7.25 4.15 -9.43
CA THR A 81 7.94 3.70 -10.65
C THR A 81 6.99 3.41 -11.81
N GLY A 82 5.68 3.65 -11.63
CA GLY A 82 4.68 3.53 -12.68
C GLY A 82 4.19 2.09 -12.92
N GLY A 83 4.47 1.15 -12.02
CA GLY A 83 3.92 -0.20 -12.10
C GLY A 83 2.60 -0.36 -11.35
N GLY A 84 2.39 0.43 -10.30
CA GLY A 84 1.16 0.40 -9.49
C GLY A 84 -0.07 0.91 -10.22
N LYS A 85 -1.22 0.90 -9.55
CA LYS A 85 -2.51 1.33 -10.12
C LYS A 85 -2.46 2.69 -10.82
N ALA A 86 -1.70 3.64 -10.29
CA ALA A 86 -1.49 4.96 -10.91
C ALA A 86 -0.73 4.87 -12.24
N GLY A 87 0.31 4.04 -12.32
CA GLY A 87 1.09 3.85 -13.54
C GLY A 87 0.36 3.01 -14.60
N GLN A 88 -0.45 2.03 -14.17
CA GLN A 88 -1.36 1.32 -15.07
C GLN A 88 -2.44 2.25 -15.65
N ALA A 89 -2.98 3.18 -14.86
CA ALA A 89 -3.90 4.20 -15.35
C ALA A 89 -3.22 5.17 -16.33
N ALA A 90 -1.96 5.54 -16.08
CA ALA A 90 -1.17 6.36 -17.00
C ALA A 90 -0.86 5.64 -18.33
N ALA A 91 -0.56 4.33 -18.29
CA ALA A 91 -0.38 3.52 -19.48
C ALA A 91 -1.67 3.30 -20.27
N ALA A 92 -2.80 3.13 -19.59
CA ALA A 92 -4.12 2.97 -20.22
C ALA A 92 -4.67 4.26 -20.84
N GLY A 93 -4.26 5.43 -20.34
CA GLY A 93 -4.62 6.74 -20.91
C GLY A 93 -3.74 7.20 -22.08
N ALA A 94 -2.67 6.46 -22.40
CA ALA A 94 -1.76 6.74 -23.50
C ALA A 94 -2.03 5.86 -24.75
N ALA A 95 -3.03 4.98 -24.70
CA ALA A 95 -3.42 4.05 -25.76
C ALA A 95 -4.68 4.50 -26.51
#